data_AF-A0A3D0JXT6-F1
#
_entry.id   AF-A0A3D0JXT6-F1
#
_cell.length_a   1.000
_cell.length_b   1.000
_cell.length_c   1.000
_cell.angle_alpha   90.00
_cell.angle_beta   90.00
_cell.angle_gamma   90.00
#
_symmetry.space_group_name_H-M   'P 1'
#
loop_
_entity.id
_entity.type
_entity.pdbx_description
1 polymer ?
#
loop_
_entity_poly.entity_id
_entity_poly.type
_entity_poly.pdbx_seq_one_letter_code
_entity_poly.pdbx_strand_id
1 'polypeptide(L)'
;MTAHEQVLMGLPTLAEIEQRLGEWVVTVSGNRKALLDIPLQYTDKTTISRRFVSEVTGLPEETLRIALRDHRHLLADLEQEMHREGIIVQGYNILDSEQSRLVLRWYEHLTDEEKLQVELRGDLVAHIGYLNQMEAFKKSPLRYPLYKIKRAEIAQDVMRRRELVDAIQQHEIAQRVEAWANKALASRQALLDVELGIKEPLAIAPSYLEKEVGAGVDRIQASEWLTRVIQGMQRENIILPGYSPLECEARRKILRWYENLSDEQKLGVEVFGGQVKMKGYLDQVPELVPGHKLLPLYNETREEIASDVIRRREDHQRMLDLIPQELDPVTESRLQQWSDKVIQSRTALLDVELGSGKDPNISTSYLSEQIGIQLDTGLEHPALQRVIDAMVLEKIVVQGYGSTECNLRRIALRWFERMDDSEKARLCL
;
A
#
# COMPACT_ATOMS: atom_id res chain seq x y z
N MET A 1 8.51 -69.77 -50.41
CA MET A 1 9.85 -69.81 -49.81
C MET A 1 9.77 -70.66 -48.55
N THR A 2 10.64 -71.65 -48.44
CA THR A 2 10.80 -72.47 -47.23
C THR A 2 11.63 -71.70 -46.19
N ALA A 3 11.51 -72.04 -44.90
CA ALA A 3 12.31 -71.42 -43.83
C ALA A 3 13.82 -71.54 -44.08
N HIS A 4 14.25 -72.57 -44.81
CA HIS A 4 15.65 -72.79 -45.18
C HIS A 4 16.16 -71.79 -46.24
N GLU A 5 15.30 -71.39 -47.19
CA GLU A 5 15.61 -70.36 -48.20
C GLU A 5 15.66 -68.94 -47.62
N GLN A 6 14.90 -68.66 -46.54
CA GLN A 6 14.93 -67.38 -45.82
C GLN A 6 16.26 -67.16 -45.08
N VAL A 7 16.75 -68.22 -44.41
CA VAL A 7 18.03 -68.19 -43.68
C VAL A 7 19.22 -68.05 -44.63
N LEU A 8 19.20 -68.71 -45.80
CA LEU A 8 20.24 -68.58 -46.82
C LEU A 8 20.32 -67.18 -47.48
N MET A 9 19.22 -66.42 -47.46
CA MET A 9 19.16 -65.05 -48.00
C MET A 9 19.29 -63.95 -46.93
N GLY A 10 19.56 -64.31 -45.67
CA GLY A 10 19.71 -63.35 -44.57
C GLY A 10 18.43 -62.58 -44.23
N LEU A 11 17.26 -63.15 -44.55
CA LEU A 11 15.97 -62.54 -44.25
C LEU A 11 15.51 -62.91 -42.83
N PRO A 12 14.91 -61.97 -42.06
CA PRO A 12 14.38 -62.26 -40.73
C PRO A 12 13.37 -63.40 -40.75
N THR A 13 13.49 -64.33 -39.81
CA THR A 13 12.52 -65.39 -39.55
C THR A 13 11.23 -64.83 -38.94
N LEU A 14 10.12 -65.58 -38.99
CA LEU A 14 8.86 -65.15 -38.37
C LEU A 14 9.03 -64.88 -36.87
N ALA A 15 9.78 -65.71 -36.15
CA ALA A 15 10.04 -65.52 -34.72
C ALA A 15 10.81 -64.22 -34.43
N GLU A 16 11.80 -63.86 -35.26
CA GLU A 16 12.52 -62.58 -35.14
C GLU A 16 11.62 -61.38 -35.46
N ILE A 17 10.68 -61.53 -36.40
CA ILE A 17 9.69 -60.50 -36.74
C ILE A 17 8.72 -60.30 -35.57
N GLU A 18 8.18 -61.39 -35.02
CA GLU A 18 7.28 -61.37 -33.85
C GLU A 18 7.96 -60.73 -32.64
N GLN A 19 9.21 -61.10 -32.36
CA GLN A 19 9.98 -60.52 -31.26
C GLN A 19 10.16 -59.01 -31.45
N ARG A 20 10.68 -58.55 -32.60
CA ARG A 20 10.96 -57.12 -32.81
C ARG A 20 9.70 -56.27 -32.86
N LEU A 21 8.63 -56.77 -33.47
CA LEU A 21 7.33 -56.10 -33.45
C LEU A 21 6.75 -56.06 -32.05
N GLY A 22 6.83 -57.17 -31.30
CA GLY A 22 6.37 -57.24 -29.91
C GLY A 22 7.11 -56.27 -29.00
N GLU A 23 8.44 -56.21 -29.09
CA GLU A 23 9.27 -55.24 -28.39
C GLU A 23 8.83 -53.79 -28.71
N TRP A 24 8.66 -53.47 -30.00
CA TRP A 24 8.19 -52.14 -30.40
C TRP A 24 6.78 -51.83 -29.91
N VAL A 25 5.82 -52.75 -30.05
CA VAL A 25 4.44 -52.58 -29.56
C VAL A 25 4.42 -52.30 -28.07
N VAL A 26 5.22 -53.01 -27.27
CA VAL A 26 5.35 -52.78 -25.82
C VAL A 26 5.90 -51.37 -25.52
N THR A 27 6.81 -50.84 -26.35
CA THR A 27 7.34 -49.48 -26.14
C THR A 27 6.34 -48.36 -26.42
N VAL A 28 5.36 -48.60 -27.31
CA VAL A 28 4.41 -47.57 -27.74
C VAL A 28 3.06 -47.71 -27.03
N SER A 29 2.67 -48.93 -26.64
CA SER A 29 1.41 -49.18 -25.94
C SER A 29 1.36 -48.46 -24.59
N GLY A 30 0.18 -47.92 -24.27
CA GLY A 30 -0.09 -47.07 -23.11
C GLY A 30 0.39 -45.62 -23.26
N ASN A 31 1.09 -45.27 -24.35
CA ASN A 31 1.61 -43.93 -24.58
C ASN A 31 0.92 -43.26 -25.78
N ARG A 32 -0.11 -42.47 -25.48
CA ARG A 32 -0.89 -41.73 -26.50
C ARG A 32 -0.04 -40.86 -27.43
N LYS A 33 1.03 -40.23 -26.92
CA LYS A 33 1.91 -39.39 -27.74
C LYS A 33 2.69 -40.23 -28.74
N ALA A 34 3.21 -41.37 -28.30
CA ALA A 34 3.88 -42.33 -29.18
C ALA A 34 2.92 -42.98 -30.19
N LEU A 35 1.67 -43.26 -29.79
CA LEU A 35 0.62 -43.73 -30.73
C LEU A 35 0.33 -42.69 -31.82
N LEU A 36 0.25 -41.41 -31.44
CA LEU A 36 0.03 -40.32 -32.38
C LEU A 36 1.22 -40.12 -33.34
N ASP A 37 2.43 -40.58 -33.01
CA ASP A 37 3.57 -40.53 -33.91
C ASP A 37 3.49 -41.54 -35.05
N ILE A 38 2.74 -42.63 -34.89
CA ILE A 38 2.59 -43.69 -35.88
C ILE A 38 1.75 -43.19 -37.08
N PRO A 39 2.32 -43.06 -38.29
CA PRO A 39 1.55 -42.67 -39.47
C PRO A 39 0.59 -43.77 -39.91
N LEU A 40 -0.61 -43.37 -40.30
CA LEU A 40 -1.57 -44.28 -40.94
C LEU A 40 -1.32 -44.30 -42.44
N GLN A 41 -1.54 -45.44 -43.06
CA GLN A 41 -1.52 -45.59 -44.51
C GLN A 41 -2.80 -46.25 -45.00
N TYR A 42 -3.33 -45.76 -46.11
CA TYR A 42 -4.42 -46.45 -46.79
C TYR A 42 -3.83 -47.50 -47.73
N THR A 43 -3.75 -48.75 -47.26
CA THR A 43 -3.47 -49.90 -48.11
C THR A 43 -4.59 -50.93 -47.98
N ASP A 44 -4.71 -51.82 -48.94
CA ASP A 44 -5.69 -52.91 -48.98
C ASP A 44 -5.58 -53.87 -47.77
N LYS A 45 -4.49 -53.79 -46.97
CA LYS A 45 -4.16 -54.82 -45.97
C LYS A 45 -3.66 -54.35 -44.61
N THR A 46 -3.13 -53.12 -44.46
CA THR A 46 -2.69 -52.60 -43.15
C THR A 46 -3.09 -51.13 -42.96
N THR A 47 -3.49 -50.77 -41.74
CA THR A 47 -3.86 -49.40 -41.36
C THR A 47 -2.64 -48.57 -40.97
N ILE A 48 -1.64 -49.22 -40.36
CA ILE A 48 -0.37 -48.61 -39.94
C ILE A 48 0.64 -48.59 -41.10
N SER A 49 1.41 -47.49 -41.21
CA SER A 49 2.46 -47.29 -42.19
C SER A 49 3.57 -48.34 -42.09
N ARG A 50 3.68 -49.21 -43.11
CA ARG A 50 4.73 -50.24 -43.15
C ARG A 50 6.13 -49.65 -43.22
N ARG A 51 6.29 -48.54 -43.95
CA ARG A 51 7.56 -47.83 -44.03
C ARG A 51 8.01 -47.36 -42.65
N PHE A 52 7.08 -46.78 -41.87
CA PHE A 52 7.39 -46.35 -40.51
C PHE A 52 7.77 -47.54 -39.62
N VAL A 53 7.01 -48.64 -39.69
CA VAL A 53 7.32 -49.88 -38.95
C VAL A 53 8.71 -50.41 -39.32
N SER A 54 9.07 -50.36 -40.61
CA SER A 54 10.40 -50.74 -41.10
C SER A 54 11.50 -49.88 -40.48
N GLU A 55 11.29 -48.56 -40.46
CA GLU A 55 12.24 -47.59 -39.89
C GLU A 55 12.46 -47.80 -38.38
N VAL A 56 11.40 -48.07 -37.61
CA VAL A 56 11.50 -48.22 -36.15
C VAL A 56 11.94 -49.61 -35.68
N THR A 57 11.66 -50.67 -36.45
CA THR A 57 12.02 -52.05 -36.08
C THR A 57 13.28 -52.58 -36.78
N GLY A 58 13.78 -51.85 -37.79
CA GLY A 58 14.88 -52.30 -38.64
C GLY A 58 14.56 -53.51 -39.52
N LEU A 59 13.28 -53.92 -39.60
CA LEU A 59 12.82 -55.00 -40.47
C LEU A 59 12.64 -54.48 -41.90
N PRO A 60 13.08 -55.20 -42.96
CA PRO A 60 12.88 -54.76 -44.34
C PRO A 60 11.39 -54.62 -44.68
N GLU A 61 11.01 -53.57 -45.41
CA GLU A 61 9.59 -53.31 -45.75
C GLU A 61 8.94 -54.48 -46.51
N GLU A 62 9.69 -55.15 -47.40
CA GLU A 62 9.20 -56.30 -48.16
C GLU A 62 8.94 -57.52 -47.25
N THR A 63 9.78 -57.71 -46.23
CA THR A 63 9.57 -58.73 -45.20
C THR A 63 8.29 -58.45 -44.40
N LEU A 64 8.10 -57.18 -44.00
CA LEU A 64 6.89 -56.73 -43.31
C LEU A 64 5.63 -56.87 -44.18
N ARG A 65 5.73 -56.61 -45.49
CA ARG A 65 4.62 -56.78 -46.44
C ARG A 65 4.12 -58.22 -46.46
N ILE A 66 5.02 -59.19 -46.46
CA ILE A 66 4.67 -60.62 -46.48
C ILE A 66 4.13 -61.03 -45.11
N ALA A 67 4.84 -60.70 -44.03
CA ALA A 67 4.47 -61.10 -42.67
C ALA A 67 3.10 -60.53 -42.26
N LEU A 68 2.86 -59.22 -42.44
CA LEU A 68 1.60 -58.58 -42.05
C LEU A 68 0.43 -58.96 -42.97
N ARG A 69 0.67 -59.58 -44.13
CA ARG A 69 -0.39 -60.15 -44.97
C ARG A 69 -1.04 -61.34 -44.29
N ASP A 70 -0.20 -62.22 -43.75
CA ASP A 70 -0.59 -63.54 -43.25
C ASP A 70 -0.74 -63.54 -41.71
N HIS A 71 -0.13 -62.57 -41.00
CA HIS A 71 -0.14 -62.43 -39.53
C HIS A 71 -0.61 -61.02 -39.08
N ARG A 72 -1.82 -60.61 -39.47
CA ARG A 72 -2.36 -59.28 -39.10
C ARG A 72 -2.51 -59.05 -37.58
N HIS A 73 -2.65 -60.13 -36.82
CA HIS A 73 -2.80 -60.06 -35.36
C HIS A 73 -1.59 -59.40 -34.66
N LEU A 74 -0.42 -59.40 -35.30
CA LEU A 74 0.81 -58.81 -34.74
C LEU A 74 0.71 -57.30 -34.48
N LEU A 75 -0.21 -56.60 -35.15
CA LEU A 75 -0.47 -55.17 -34.90
C LEU A 75 -1.90 -54.90 -34.41
N ALA A 76 -2.72 -55.94 -34.21
CA ALA A 76 -4.13 -55.79 -33.90
C ALA A 76 -4.36 -55.09 -32.56
N ASP A 77 -3.56 -55.41 -31.54
CA ASP A 77 -3.67 -54.78 -30.21
C ASP A 77 -3.36 -53.28 -30.29
N LEU A 78 -2.38 -52.91 -31.10
CA LEU A 78 -2.00 -51.52 -31.34
C LEU A 78 -3.11 -50.76 -32.10
N GLU A 79 -3.70 -51.37 -33.14
CA GLU A 79 -4.84 -50.79 -33.86
C GLU A 79 -6.06 -50.62 -32.95
N GLN A 80 -6.34 -51.59 -32.07
CA GLN A 80 -7.41 -51.48 -31.07
C GLN A 80 -7.15 -50.35 -30.07
N GLU A 81 -5.90 -50.15 -29.67
CA GLU A 81 -5.53 -49.04 -28.81
C GLU A 81 -5.68 -47.69 -29.51
N MET A 82 -5.24 -47.59 -30.78
CA MET A 82 -5.46 -46.38 -31.59
C MET A 82 -6.95 -46.08 -31.81
N HIS A 83 -7.81 -47.11 -31.84
CA HIS A 83 -9.26 -46.93 -31.82
C HIS A 83 -9.77 -46.39 -30.48
N ARG A 84 -9.29 -46.94 -29.35
CA ARG A 84 -9.67 -46.48 -28.00
C ARG A 84 -9.26 -45.02 -27.76
N GLU A 85 -8.08 -44.64 -28.22
CA GLU A 85 -7.55 -43.27 -28.11
C GLU A 85 -8.15 -42.29 -29.14
N GLY A 86 -9.08 -42.76 -30.00
CA GLY A 86 -9.75 -41.93 -30.99
C GLY A 86 -8.83 -41.43 -32.12
N ILE A 87 -7.69 -42.10 -32.33
CA ILE A 87 -6.75 -41.82 -33.42
C ILE A 87 -7.30 -42.40 -34.72
N ILE A 88 -7.79 -43.65 -34.68
CA ILE A 88 -8.56 -44.27 -35.75
C ILE A 88 -10.03 -44.24 -35.34
N VAL A 89 -10.88 -43.57 -36.13
CA VAL A 89 -12.28 -43.36 -35.76
C VAL A 89 -13.18 -44.22 -36.64
N GLN A 90 -14.04 -45.04 -36.01
CA GLN A 90 -15.01 -45.86 -36.72
C GLN A 90 -16.00 -44.98 -37.51
N GLY A 91 -16.41 -45.46 -38.69
CA GLY A 91 -17.31 -44.73 -39.59
C GLY A 91 -16.63 -43.71 -40.51
N TYR A 92 -15.32 -43.53 -40.37
CA TYR A 92 -14.51 -42.68 -41.25
C TYR A 92 -13.44 -43.49 -41.97
N ASN A 93 -13.00 -43.00 -43.13
CA ASN A 93 -11.91 -43.65 -43.84
C ASN A 93 -10.55 -43.35 -43.17
N ILE A 94 -9.52 -44.11 -43.54
CA ILE A 94 -8.20 -43.97 -42.93
C ILE A 94 -7.52 -42.65 -43.29
N LEU A 95 -7.83 -42.05 -44.46
CA LEU A 95 -7.28 -40.74 -44.80
C LEU A 95 -7.87 -39.64 -43.91
N ASP A 96 -9.16 -39.72 -43.56
CA ASP A 96 -9.80 -38.87 -42.56
C ASP A 96 -9.14 -39.03 -41.18
N SER A 97 -8.92 -40.28 -40.76
CA SER A 97 -8.24 -40.58 -39.50
C SER A 97 -6.79 -40.09 -39.49
N GLU A 98 -6.09 -40.17 -40.62
CA GLU A 98 -4.71 -39.69 -40.77
C GLU A 98 -4.63 -38.17 -40.66
N GLN A 99 -5.54 -37.42 -41.31
CA GLN A 99 -5.55 -35.96 -41.17
C GLN A 99 -5.89 -35.53 -39.73
N SER A 100 -6.83 -36.23 -39.10
CA SER A 100 -7.16 -36.07 -37.68
C SER A 100 -5.95 -36.35 -36.78
N ARG A 101 -5.26 -37.47 -36.98
CA ARG A 101 -4.04 -37.83 -36.26
C ARG A 101 -2.98 -36.75 -36.39
N LEU A 102 -2.72 -36.24 -37.60
CA LEU A 102 -1.70 -35.21 -37.80
C LEU A 102 -1.93 -33.97 -36.95
N VAL A 103 -3.19 -33.48 -36.86
CA VAL A 103 -3.51 -32.30 -36.04
C VAL A 103 -3.47 -32.61 -34.54
N LEU A 104 -3.93 -33.79 -34.12
CA LEU A 104 -3.81 -34.23 -32.72
C LEU A 104 -2.34 -34.39 -32.31
N ARG A 105 -1.53 -35.02 -33.15
CA ARG A 105 -0.09 -35.21 -32.96
C ARG A 105 0.59 -33.87 -32.77
N TRP A 106 0.34 -32.91 -33.67
CA TRP A 106 0.91 -31.57 -33.55
C TRP A 106 0.55 -30.93 -32.20
N TYR A 107 -0.72 -30.94 -31.82
CA TYR A 107 -1.17 -30.31 -30.58
C TYR A 107 -0.63 -31.00 -29.31
N GLU A 108 -0.57 -32.33 -29.29
CA GLU A 108 0.00 -33.09 -28.15
C GLU A 108 1.51 -32.94 -27.99
N HIS A 109 2.19 -32.48 -29.04
CA HIS A 109 3.62 -32.18 -28.97
C HIS A 109 3.93 -30.76 -28.49
N LEU A 110 2.93 -29.88 -28.43
CA LEU A 110 3.09 -28.54 -27.87
C LEU A 110 3.28 -28.59 -26.34
N THR A 111 4.11 -27.70 -25.82
CA THR A 111 4.16 -27.38 -24.39
C THR A 111 2.85 -26.72 -23.94
N ASP A 112 2.60 -26.66 -22.63
CA ASP A 112 1.41 -25.97 -22.12
C ASP A 112 1.40 -24.48 -22.50
N GLU A 113 2.56 -23.83 -22.54
CA GLU A 113 2.73 -22.43 -22.98
C GLU A 113 2.38 -22.29 -24.47
N GLU A 114 2.89 -23.17 -25.32
CA GLU A 114 2.59 -23.17 -26.75
C GLU A 114 1.10 -23.45 -27.04
N LYS A 115 0.46 -24.34 -26.27
CA LYS A 115 -0.98 -24.63 -26.37
C LYS A 115 -1.81 -23.37 -26.12
N LEU A 116 -1.42 -22.51 -25.18
CA LEU A 116 -2.10 -21.24 -24.91
C LEU A 116 -1.95 -20.24 -26.06
N GLN A 117 -0.93 -20.36 -26.90
CA GLN A 117 -0.67 -19.46 -28.04
C GLN A 117 -1.29 -19.95 -29.35
N VAL A 118 -2.00 -21.08 -29.35
CA VAL A 118 -2.64 -21.62 -30.56
C VAL A 118 -3.66 -20.63 -31.14
N GLU A 119 -3.48 -20.28 -32.41
CA GLU A 119 -4.38 -19.36 -33.10
C GLU A 119 -5.76 -19.99 -33.34
N LEU A 120 -6.82 -19.25 -33.00
CA LEU A 120 -8.20 -19.66 -33.22
C LEU A 120 -8.87 -18.71 -34.21
N ARG A 121 -9.76 -19.25 -35.05
CA ARG A 121 -10.68 -18.48 -35.90
C ARG A 121 -12.09 -18.97 -35.65
N GLY A 122 -12.83 -18.24 -34.82
CA GLY A 122 -14.10 -18.70 -34.28
C GLY A 122 -13.89 -19.86 -33.31
N ASP A 123 -14.63 -20.95 -33.52
CA ASP A 123 -14.64 -22.18 -32.73
C ASP A 123 -13.64 -23.25 -33.21
N LEU A 124 -12.69 -22.87 -34.08
CA LEU A 124 -11.73 -23.78 -34.69
C LEU A 124 -10.30 -23.25 -34.57
N VAL A 125 -9.32 -24.15 -34.42
CA VAL A 125 -7.90 -23.82 -34.63
C VAL A 125 -7.71 -23.26 -36.03
N ALA A 126 -7.02 -22.14 -36.20
CA ALA A 126 -6.81 -21.50 -37.50
C ALA A 126 -6.11 -22.45 -38.48
N HIS A 127 -6.66 -22.62 -39.70
CA HIS A 127 -6.00 -23.40 -40.74
C HIS A 127 -5.23 -22.52 -41.72
N ILE A 128 -5.93 -21.57 -42.35
CA ILE A 128 -5.33 -20.65 -43.33
C ILE A 128 -4.46 -19.65 -42.58
N GLY A 129 -3.19 -19.56 -42.96
CA GLY A 129 -2.21 -18.66 -42.35
C GLY A 129 -1.57 -19.20 -41.07
N TYR A 130 -1.89 -20.43 -40.66
CA TYR A 130 -1.35 -21.05 -39.45
C TYR A 130 -0.98 -22.51 -39.71
N LEU A 131 -1.91 -23.46 -39.54
CA LEU A 131 -1.61 -24.88 -39.80
C LEU A 131 -1.12 -25.14 -41.23
N ASN A 132 -1.69 -24.49 -42.24
CA ASN A 132 -1.32 -24.71 -43.64
C ASN A 132 0.11 -24.25 -44.01
N GLN A 133 0.81 -23.57 -43.11
CA GLN A 133 2.22 -23.23 -43.25
C GLN A 133 3.13 -24.42 -42.90
N MET A 134 2.62 -25.36 -42.10
CA MET A 134 3.35 -26.57 -41.72
C MET A 134 3.27 -27.60 -42.85
N GLU A 135 4.39 -28.27 -43.12
CA GLU A 135 4.52 -29.20 -44.24
C GLU A 135 3.44 -30.29 -44.26
N ALA A 136 3.08 -30.81 -43.08
CA ALA A 136 2.04 -31.83 -42.91
C ALA A 136 0.64 -31.40 -43.37
N PHE A 137 0.34 -30.10 -43.43
CA PHE A 137 -1.00 -29.58 -43.74
C PHE A 137 -1.08 -28.71 -45.01
N LYS A 138 0.01 -28.64 -45.81
CA LYS A 138 0.06 -27.83 -47.04
C LYS A 138 -0.99 -28.23 -48.08
N LYS A 139 -1.33 -29.51 -48.18
CA LYS A 139 -2.38 -30.02 -49.08
C LYS A 139 -3.72 -29.97 -48.36
N SER A 140 -4.54 -28.95 -48.68
CA SER A 140 -5.80 -28.60 -47.99
C SER A 140 -6.57 -29.82 -47.40
N PRO A 141 -6.40 -30.10 -46.10
CA PRO A 141 -7.07 -31.19 -45.39
C PRO A 141 -8.53 -30.85 -45.04
N LEU A 142 -9.04 -29.70 -45.49
CA LEU A 142 -10.37 -29.18 -45.14
C LEU A 142 -11.53 -30.04 -45.65
N ARG A 143 -11.28 -30.91 -46.64
CA ARG A 143 -12.29 -31.84 -47.17
C ARG A 143 -12.60 -33.02 -46.25
N TYR A 144 -11.76 -33.25 -45.23
CA TYR A 144 -11.86 -34.39 -44.33
C TYR A 144 -12.66 -34.00 -43.07
N PRO A 145 -13.88 -34.52 -42.87
CA PRO A 145 -14.71 -34.12 -41.73
C PRO A 145 -14.05 -34.32 -40.36
N LEU A 146 -13.28 -35.40 -40.16
CA LEU A 146 -12.60 -35.63 -38.88
C LEU A 146 -11.57 -34.57 -38.56
N TYR A 147 -10.86 -34.07 -39.57
CA TYR A 147 -9.89 -32.98 -39.39
C TYR A 147 -10.58 -31.72 -38.85
N LYS A 148 -11.77 -31.40 -39.36
CA LYS A 148 -12.56 -30.26 -38.86
C LYS A 148 -13.03 -30.49 -37.42
N ILE A 149 -13.51 -31.69 -37.10
CA ILE A 149 -13.96 -32.05 -35.75
C ILE A 149 -12.81 -31.91 -34.74
N LYS A 150 -11.63 -32.46 -35.04
CA LYS A 150 -10.48 -32.37 -34.13
C LYS A 150 -9.96 -30.96 -33.94
N ARG A 151 -10.02 -30.10 -34.97
CA ARG A 151 -9.72 -28.67 -34.80
C ARG A 151 -10.70 -27.96 -33.86
N ALA A 152 -11.96 -28.39 -33.80
CA ALA A 152 -12.93 -27.85 -32.87
C ALA A 152 -12.65 -28.33 -31.43
N GLU A 153 -12.40 -29.62 -31.25
CA GLU A 153 -12.04 -30.19 -29.95
C GLU A 153 -10.79 -29.52 -29.36
N ILE A 154 -9.75 -29.31 -30.18
CA ILE A 154 -8.53 -28.61 -29.77
C ILE A 154 -8.85 -27.15 -29.43
N ALA A 155 -9.66 -26.45 -30.23
CA ALA A 155 -10.04 -25.07 -29.94
C ALA A 155 -10.74 -24.93 -28.59
N GLN A 156 -11.66 -25.85 -28.27
CA GLN A 156 -12.32 -25.90 -26.96
C GLN A 156 -11.31 -26.14 -25.83
N ASP A 157 -10.33 -27.04 -26.03
CA ASP A 157 -9.29 -27.28 -25.03
C ASP A 157 -8.43 -26.03 -24.79
N VAL A 158 -8.01 -25.35 -25.86
CA VAL A 158 -7.24 -24.09 -25.79
C VAL A 158 -8.03 -23.01 -25.07
N MET A 159 -9.32 -22.84 -25.38
CA MET A 159 -10.19 -21.88 -24.70
C MET A 159 -10.29 -22.19 -23.20
N ARG A 160 -10.57 -23.44 -22.81
CA ARG A 160 -10.62 -23.85 -21.40
C ARG A 160 -9.30 -23.60 -20.67
N ARG A 161 -8.16 -23.86 -21.31
CA ARG A 161 -6.84 -23.60 -20.73
C ARG A 161 -6.61 -22.11 -20.50
N ARG A 162 -6.97 -21.25 -21.46
CA ARG A 162 -6.90 -19.79 -21.31
C ARG A 162 -7.79 -19.30 -20.18
N GLU A 163 -9.05 -19.76 -20.12
CA GLU A 163 -9.98 -19.45 -19.04
C GLU A 163 -9.44 -19.85 -17.67
N LEU A 164 -8.82 -21.04 -17.55
CA LEU A 164 -8.21 -21.50 -16.31
C LEU A 164 -7.04 -20.61 -15.89
N VAL A 165 -6.15 -20.26 -16.83
CA VAL A 165 -5.01 -19.37 -16.56
C VAL A 165 -5.49 -17.98 -16.15
N ASP A 166 -6.47 -17.42 -16.85
CA ASP A 166 -7.07 -16.14 -16.51
C ASP A 166 -7.73 -16.18 -15.12
N ALA A 167 -8.41 -17.27 -14.76
CA ALA A 167 -9.01 -17.46 -13.44
C ALA A 167 -7.94 -17.54 -12.32
N ILE A 168 -6.84 -18.27 -12.55
CA ILE A 168 -5.72 -18.34 -11.61
C ILE A 168 -5.11 -16.95 -11.41
N GLN A 169 -4.80 -16.24 -12.50
CA GLN A 169 -4.27 -14.88 -12.43
C GLN A 169 -5.23 -13.92 -11.71
N GLN A 170 -6.53 -14.03 -11.98
CA GLN A 170 -7.53 -13.18 -11.33
C GLN A 170 -7.62 -13.48 -9.83
N HIS A 171 -7.47 -14.75 -9.43
CA HIS A 171 -7.41 -15.13 -8.01
C HIS A 171 -6.17 -14.57 -7.32
N GLU A 172 -4.99 -14.67 -7.94
CA GLU A 172 -3.75 -14.08 -7.42
C GLU A 172 -3.84 -12.56 -7.27
N ILE A 173 -4.41 -11.87 -8.27
CA ILE A 173 -4.66 -10.43 -8.20
C ILE A 173 -5.61 -10.12 -7.04
N ALA A 174 -6.69 -10.87 -6.88
CA ALA A 174 -7.64 -10.67 -5.78
C ALA A 174 -6.97 -10.80 -4.40
N GLN A 175 -6.10 -11.80 -4.21
CA GLN A 175 -5.32 -11.95 -2.98
C GLN A 175 -4.36 -10.77 -2.73
N ARG A 176 -3.70 -10.26 -3.77
CA ARG A 176 -2.82 -9.08 -3.67
C ARG A 176 -3.61 -7.83 -3.30
N VAL A 177 -4.79 -7.63 -3.90
CA VAL A 177 -5.70 -6.52 -3.56
C VAL A 177 -6.16 -6.63 -2.10
N GLU A 178 -6.52 -7.82 -1.64
CA GLU A 178 -6.89 -8.05 -0.24
C GLU A 178 -5.74 -7.73 0.72
N ALA A 179 -4.54 -8.24 0.43
CA ALA A 179 -3.36 -8.00 1.26
C ALA A 179 -3.02 -6.50 1.33
N TRP A 180 -3.05 -5.80 0.20
CA TRP A 180 -2.88 -4.35 0.14
C TRP A 180 -3.96 -3.62 0.95
N ALA A 181 -5.23 -3.98 0.78
CA ALA A 181 -6.34 -3.32 1.46
C ALA A 181 -6.26 -3.51 2.99
N ASN A 182 -5.90 -4.71 3.45
CA ASN A 182 -5.68 -4.98 4.87
C ASN A 182 -4.51 -4.13 5.44
N LYS A 183 -3.43 -3.95 4.67
CA LYS A 183 -2.33 -3.05 5.05
C LYS A 183 -2.80 -1.60 5.13
N ALA A 184 -3.58 -1.13 4.15
CA ALA A 184 -4.13 0.22 4.15
C ALA A 184 -5.07 0.46 5.34
N LEU A 185 -5.92 -0.52 5.67
CA LEU A 185 -6.88 -0.47 6.78
C LEU A 185 -6.25 -0.66 8.17
N ALA A 186 -4.97 -1.02 8.26
CA ALA A 186 -4.31 -1.33 9.53
C ALA A 186 -4.16 -0.10 10.45
N SER A 187 -4.10 1.10 9.88
CA SER A 187 -4.01 2.33 10.66
C SER A 187 -4.54 3.53 9.88
N ARG A 188 -4.93 4.57 10.62
CA ARG A 188 -5.25 5.88 10.06
C ARG A 188 -4.12 6.44 9.20
N GLN A 189 -2.87 6.30 9.66
CA GLN A 189 -1.71 6.79 8.91
C GLN A 189 -1.55 6.08 7.57
N ALA A 190 -1.79 4.76 7.53
CA ALA A 190 -1.75 4.00 6.28
C ALA A 190 -2.89 4.41 5.34
N LEU A 191 -4.09 4.70 5.85
CA LEU A 191 -5.19 5.25 5.06
C LEU A 191 -4.86 6.63 4.49
N LEU A 192 -4.16 7.48 5.25
CA LEU A 192 -3.71 8.78 4.77
C LEU A 192 -2.70 8.68 3.61
N ASP A 193 -2.00 7.56 3.47
CA ASP A 193 -1.08 7.31 2.34
C ASP A 193 -1.79 6.82 1.07
N VAL A 194 -3.08 6.43 1.13
CA VAL A 194 -3.85 5.97 -0.04
C VAL A 194 -4.27 7.16 -0.91
N GLU A 195 -3.77 7.23 -2.14
CA GLU A 195 -4.09 8.33 -3.05
C GLU A 195 -5.48 8.17 -3.69
N LEU A 196 -6.25 9.27 -3.78
CA LEU A 196 -7.57 9.28 -4.39
C LEU A 196 -7.53 9.84 -5.80
N GLY A 197 -8.42 9.34 -6.65
CA GLY A 197 -8.72 9.95 -7.95
C GLY A 197 -9.46 11.26 -7.76
N ILE A 198 -9.15 12.25 -8.60
CA ILE A 198 -9.77 13.59 -8.54
C ILE A 198 -11.05 13.73 -9.38
N LYS A 199 -11.46 12.66 -10.07
CA LYS A 199 -12.65 12.64 -10.95
C LYS A 199 -13.75 11.81 -10.29
N GLU A 200 -15.00 12.18 -10.57
CA GLU A 200 -16.17 11.40 -10.16
C GLU A 200 -16.23 10.05 -10.88
N PRO A 201 -16.64 8.96 -10.20
CA PRO A 201 -16.99 8.89 -8.77
C PRO A 201 -15.76 8.86 -7.85
N LEU A 202 -15.93 9.23 -6.57
CA LEU A 202 -14.88 9.09 -5.55
C LEU A 202 -14.33 7.66 -5.50
N ALA A 203 -13.07 7.52 -5.86
CA ALA A 203 -12.37 6.24 -5.95
C ALA A 203 -10.88 6.42 -5.65
N ILE A 204 -10.19 5.32 -5.39
CA ILE A 204 -8.73 5.31 -5.25
C ILE A 204 -8.10 5.59 -6.63
N ALA A 205 -7.00 6.33 -6.65
CA ALA A 205 -6.33 6.71 -7.89
C ALA A 205 -5.88 5.45 -8.67
N PRO A 206 -6.28 5.28 -9.95
CA PRO A 206 -5.93 4.08 -10.72
C PRO A 206 -4.42 3.87 -10.85
N SER A 207 -3.65 4.93 -11.10
CA SER A 207 -2.18 4.87 -11.20
C SER A 207 -1.50 4.46 -9.89
N TYR A 208 -2.07 4.86 -8.75
CA TYR A 208 -1.61 4.44 -7.44
C TYR A 208 -1.89 2.95 -7.21
N LEU A 209 -3.10 2.48 -7.52
CA LEU A 209 -3.46 1.06 -7.41
C LEU A 209 -2.61 0.17 -8.30
N GLU A 210 -2.34 0.56 -9.54
CA GLU A 210 -1.45 -0.21 -10.43
C GLU A 210 -0.05 -0.37 -9.84
N LYS A 211 0.47 0.68 -9.21
CA LYS A 211 1.79 0.66 -8.56
C LYS A 211 1.80 -0.23 -7.32
N GLU A 212 0.79 -0.13 -6.46
CA GLU A 212 0.74 -0.89 -5.20
C GLU A 212 0.38 -2.37 -5.42
N VAL A 213 -0.55 -2.64 -6.32
CA VAL A 213 -1.08 -3.99 -6.59
C VAL A 213 -0.34 -4.66 -7.74
N GLY A 214 0.39 -3.93 -8.59
CA GLY A 214 1.17 -4.48 -9.71
C GLY A 214 0.32 -5.27 -10.71
N ALA A 215 -0.90 -4.83 -10.97
CA ALA A 215 -1.82 -5.37 -11.97
C ALA A 215 -2.58 -4.24 -12.65
N GLY A 216 -3.09 -4.45 -13.88
CA GLY A 216 -3.83 -3.43 -14.61
C GLY A 216 -5.15 -3.08 -13.94
N VAL A 217 -5.53 -1.79 -14.01
CA VAL A 217 -6.73 -1.22 -13.35
C VAL A 217 -8.00 -2.02 -13.60
N ASP A 218 -8.24 -2.44 -14.85
CA ASP A 218 -9.47 -3.14 -15.25
C ASP A 218 -9.69 -4.44 -14.48
N ARG A 219 -8.60 -5.11 -14.05
CA ARG A 219 -8.66 -6.35 -13.26
C ARG A 219 -8.90 -6.10 -11.76
N ILE A 220 -8.63 -4.87 -11.29
CA ILE A 220 -8.66 -4.49 -9.86
C ILE A 220 -9.99 -3.82 -9.49
N GLN A 221 -10.56 -2.98 -10.38
CA GLN A 221 -11.66 -2.06 -10.06
C GLN A 221 -12.94 -2.72 -9.54
N ALA A 222 -13.18 -4.00 -9.84
CA ALA A 222 -14.37 -4.73 -9.38
C ALA A 222 -14.27 -5.24 -7.93
N SER A 223 -13.15 -5.01 -7.24
CA SER A 223 -12.92 -5.58 -5.91
C SER A 223 -13.68 -4.82 -4.81
N GLU A 224 -14.44 -5.56 -3.99
CA GLU A 224 -15.14 -5.03 -2.79
C GLU A 224 -14.16 -4.40 -1.79
N TRP A 225 -12.91 -4.86 -1.78
CA TRP A 225 -11.87 -4.33 -0.91
C TRP A 225 -11.59 -2.84 -1.14
N LEU A 226 -11.72 -2.35 -2.38
CA LEU A 226 -11.57 -0.92 -2.68
C LEU A 226 -12.64 -0.09 -1.97
N THR A 227 -13.88 -0.58 -2.00
CA THR A 227 -15.01 0.03 -1.29
C THR A 227 -14.78 0.05 0.22
N ARG A 228 -14.22 -1.03 0.79
CA ARG A 228 -13.88 -1.10 2.21
C ARG A 228 -12.83 -0.08 2.62
N VAL A 229 -11.80 0.14 1.78
CA VAL A 229 -10.78 1.17 2.02
C VAL A 229 -11.41 2.57 2.01
N ILE A 230 -12.24 2.90 1.01
CA ILE A 230 -12.98 4.17 0.97
C ILE A 230 -13.85 4.35 2.22
N GLN A 231 -14.60 3.32 2.63
CA GLN A 231 -15.38 3.37 3.88
C GLN A 231 -14.50 3.53 5.12
N GLY A 232 -13.31 2.92 5.16
CA GLY A 232 -12.32 3.11 6.21
C GLY A 232 -11.87 4.57 6.30
N MET A 233 -11.55 5.19 5.18
CA MET A 233 -11.20 6.61 5.12
C MET A 233 -12.35 7.52 5.57
N GLN A 234 -13.60 7.14 5.27
CA GLN A 234 -14.79 7.86 5.77
C GLN A 234 -14.97 7.72 7.28
N ARG A 235 -14.81 6.52 7.85
CA ARG A 235 -14.90 6.30 9.31
C ARG A 235 -13.86 7.09 10.08
N GLU A 236 -12.68 7.22 9.49
CA GLU A 236 -11.59 8.03 10.03
C GLU A 236 -11.75 9.54 9.71
N ASN A 237 -12.85 10.00 9.09
CA ASN A 237 -13.03 11.42 8.71
C ASN A 237 -11.87 11.99 7.86
N ILE A 238 -11.14 11.12 7.15
CA ILE A 238 -10.11 11.52 6.18
C ILE A 238 -10.79 12.08 4.93
N ILE A 239 -11.86 11.42 4.50
CA ILE A 239 -12.76 11.88 3.44
C ILE A 239 -14.17 12.01 4.00
N LEU A 240 -14.95 12.95 3.46
CA LEU A 240 -16.30 13.22 3.92
C LEU A 240 -17.32 12.99 2.80
N PRO A 241 -18.46 12.35 3.10
CA PRO A 241 -19.53 12.20 2.12
C PRO A 241 -20.12 13.56 1.74
N GLY A 242 -20.54 13.72 0.48
CA GLY A 242 -21.14 14.95 -0.03
C GLY A 242 -20.16 15.97 -0.61
N TYR A 243 -18.86 15.75 -0.46
CA TYR A 243 -17.81 16.55 -1.09
C TYR A 243 -17.22 15.86 -2.31
N SER A 244 -16.68 16.64 -3.24
CA SER A 244 -16.11 16.12 -4.48
C SER A 244 -14.82 15.31 -4.25
N PRO A 245 -14.43 14.41 -5.17
CA PRO A 245 -13.18 13.67 -5.07
C PRO A 245 -11.93 14.55 -4.98
N LEU A 246 -11.93 15.68 -5.70
CA LEU A 246 -10.88 16.69 -5.63
C LEU A 246 -10.75 17.28 -4.21
N GLU A 247 -11.88 17.58 -3.56
CA GLU A 247 -11.90 18.09 -2.18
C GLU A 247 -11.40 17.07 -1.17
N CYS A 248 -11.88 15.83 -1.29
CA CYS A 248 -11.46 14.73 -0.43
C CYS A 248 -9.97 14.45 -0.54
N GLU A 249 -9.42 14.49 -1.76
CA GLU A 249 -7.98 14.32 -1.99
C GLU A 249 -7.17 15.48 -1.42
N ALA A 250 -7.64 16.72 -1.56
CA ALA A 250 -6.99 17.89 -0.95
C ALA A 250 -6.97 17.78 0.59
N ARG A 251 -8.10 17.43 1.19
CA ARG A 251 -8.21 17.18 2.63
C ARG A 251 -7.24 16.10 3.08
N ARG A 252 -7.23 14.94 2.42
CA ARG A 252 -6.29 13.84 2.72
C ARG A 252 -4.84 14.34 2.72
N LYS A 253 -4.41 15.08 1.69
CA LYS A 253 -3.03 15.60 1.61
C LYS A 253 -2.68 16.53 2.78
N ILE A 254 -3.61 17.40 3.18
CA ILE A 254 -3.42 18.33 4.30
C ILE A 254 -3.35 17.58 5.63
N LEU A 255 -4.28 16.64 5.86
CA LEU A 255 -4.27 15.80 7.07
C LEU A 255 -3.00 14.96 7.15
N ARG A 256 -2.60 14.33 6.05
CA ARG A 256 -1.35 13.56 5.95
C ARG A 256 -0.13 14.41 6.30
N TRP A 257 -0.08 15.65 5.82
CA TRP A 257 0.99 16.58 6.17
C TRP A 257 1.01 16.87 7.69
N TYR A 258 -0.13 17.27 8.25
CA TYR A 258 -0.22 17.67 9.66
C TYR A 258 0.03 16.51 10.62
N GLU A 259 -0.52 15.32 10.33
CA GLU A 259 -0.41 14.16 11.21
C GLU A 259 1.02 13.61 11.27
N ASN A 260 1.81 13.80 10.20
CA ASN A 260 3.24 13.45 10.14
C ASN A 260 4.17 14.42 10.89
N LEU A 261 3.66 15.55 11.41
CA LEU A 261 4.45 16.45 12.25
C LEU A 261 4.63 15.87 13.66
N SER A 262 5.81 16.08 14.26
CA SER A 262 6.03 15.81 15.70
C SER A 262 5.17 16.74 16.56
N ASP A 263 5.01 16.42 17.84
CA ASP A 263 4.22 17.25 18.75
C ASP A 263 4.81 18.66 18.88
N GLU A 264 6.14 18.81 18.92
CA GLU A 264 6.81 20.11 18.93
C GLU A 264 6.57 20.89 17.63
N GLN A 265 6.62 20.20 16.48
CA GLN A 265 6.34 20.83 15.19
C GLN A 265 4.88 21.30 15.09
N LYS A 266 3.93 20.52 15.63
CA LYS A 266 2.50 20.90 15.69
C LYS A 266 2.29 22.16 16.51
N LEU A 267 2.97 22.30 17.66
CA LEU A 267 2.94 23.53 18.47
C LEU A 267 3.47 24.75 17.70
N GLY A 268 4.41 24.55 16.78
CA GLY A 268 4.98 25.59 15.91
C GLY A 268 4.13 26.00 14.70
N VAL A 269 2.97 25.36 14.45
CA VAL A 269 2.11 25.69 13.31
C VAL A 269 1.40 27.03 13.53
N GLU A 270 1.66 28.03 12.70
CA GLU A 270 1.03 29.34 12.84
C GLU A 270 -0.47 29.32 12.48
N VAL A 271 -1.28 29.95 13.34
CA VAL A 271 -2.73 30.09 13.17
C VAL A 271 -3.08 31.58 13.09
N PHE A 272 -3.86 31.97 12.09
CA PHE A 272 -4.35 33.34 11.89
C PHE A 272 -5.83 33.31 11.56
N GLY A 273 -6.65 34.08 12.28
CA GLY A 273 -8.10 34.13 12.06
C GLY A 273 -8.80 32.78 12.25
N GLY A 274 -8.31 31.93 13.18
CA GLY A 274 -8.86 30.59 13.42
C GLY A 274 -8.49 29.54 12.37
N GLN A 275 -7.57 29.86 11.44
CA GLN A 275 -7.15 28.96 10.38
C GLN A 275 -5.62 28.81 10.32
N VAL A 276 -5.15 27.65 9.88
CA VAL A 276 -3.71 27.44 9.63
C VAL A 276 -3.22 28.40 8.55
N LYS A 277 -2.08 29.05 8.81
CA LYS A 277 -1.46 29.98 7.86
C LYS A 277 -1.04 29.26 6.59
N MET A 278 -1.28 29.86 5.43
CA MET A 278 -0.94 29.23 4.16
C MET A 278 0.55 29.33 3.83
N LYS A 279 1.14 30.52 3.94
CA LYS A 279 2.52 30.79 3.53
C LYS A 279 3.51 30.22 4.54
N GLY A 280 4.42 29.36 4.08
CA GLY A 280 5.41 28.66 4.91
C GLY A 280 4.91 27.35 5.54
N TYR A 281 3.70 26.90 5.21
CA TYR A 281 3.11 25.67 5.75
C TYR A 281 2.33 24.94 4.65
N LEU A 282 1.07 25.29 4.40
CA LEU A 282 0.23 24.57 3.43
C LEU A 282 0.72 24.74 1.97
N ASP A 283 1.45 25.80 1.67
CA ASP A 283 2.14 25.98 0.38
C ASP A 283 3.33 25.04 0.17
N GLN A 284 3.80 24.35 1.22
CA GLN A 284 4.85 23.33 1.16
C GLN A 284 4.29 21.92 0.95
N VAL A 285 2.96 21.73 1.08
CA VAL A 285 2.33 20.42 0.87
C VAL A 285 2.46 20.08 -0.62
N PRO A 286 3.22 19.01 -0.97
CA PRO A 286 3.42 18.66 -2.37
C PRO A 286 2.09 18.44 -3.08
N GLU A 287 2.00 18.93 -4.31
CA GLU A 287 0.86 18.68 -5.22
C GLU A 287 -0.51 19.18 -4.72
N LEU A 288 -0.52 20.07 -3.73
CA LEU A 288 -1.71 20.83 -3.36
C LEU A 288 -1.95 21.90 -4.44
N VAL A 289 -2.78 21.60 -5.45
CA VAL A 289 -3.04 22.52 -6.57
C VAL A 289 -3.55 23.88 -6.04
N PRO A 290 -3.05 25.03 -6.55
CA PRO A 290 -3.42 26.36 -6.02
C PRO A 290 -4.92 26.68 -5.99
N GLY A 291 -5.72 26.01 -6.83
CA GLY A 291 -7.18 26.17 -6.90
C GLY A 291 -7.97 25.57 -5.73
N HIS A 292 -7.36 24.70 -4.91
CA HIS A 292 -8.06 24.06 -3.78
C HIS A 292 -8.49 25.05 -2.68
N LYS A 293 -7.88 26.24 -2.64
CA LYS A 293 -8.15 27.28 -1.62
C LYS A 293 -9.59 27.79 -1.61
N LEU A 294 -10.32 27.59 -2.70
CA LEU A 294 -11.71 28.02 -2.87
C LEU A 294 -12.74 26.95 -2.48
N LEU A 295 -12.27 25.75 -2.14
CA LEU A 295 -13.16 24.63 -1.86
C LEU A 295 -13.64 24.66 -0.40
N PRO A 296 -14.93 24.44 -0.12
CA PRO A 296 -15.47 24.42 1.24
C PRO A 296 -14.72 23.48 2.19
N LEU A 297 -14.51 22.22 1.80
CA LEU A 297 -13.85 21.23 2.66
C LEU A 297 -12.40 21.61 3.01
N TYR A 298 -11.74 22.35 2.11
CA TYR A 298 -10.38 22.83 2.32
C TYR A 298 -10.31 23.78 3.52
N ASN A 299 -11.26 24.70 3.64
CA ASN A 299 -11.28 25.66 4.74
C ASN A 299 -11.71 25.01 6.05
N GLU A 300 -12.70 24.12 6.02
CA GLU A 300 -13.11 23.32 7.19
C GLU A 300 -11.92 22.53 7.76
N THR A 301 -11.15 21.86 6.89
CA THR A 301 -9.96 21.11 7.30
C THR A 301 -8.90 22.02 7.97
N ARG A 302 -8.74 23.26 7.49
CA ARG A 302 -7.81 24.23 8.08
C ARG A 302 -8.26 24.73 9.44
N GLU A 303 -9.56 24.84 9.67
CA GLU A 303 -10.15 25.25 10.94
C GLU A 303 -10.05 24.12 11.98
N GLU A 304 -10.27 22.87 11.55
CA GLU A 304 -10.08 21.68 12.39
C GLU A 304 -8.64 21.58 12.91
N ILE A 305 -7.64 21.72 12.02
CA ILE A 305 -6.23 21.68 12.40
C ILE A 305 -5.88 22.87 13.30
N ALA A 306 -6.36 24.07 12.99
CA ALA A 306 -6.09 25.25 13.81
C ALA A 306 -6.63 25.09 15.23
N SER A 307 -7.81 24.50 15.39
CA SER A 307 -8.42 24.21 16.68
C SER A 307 -7.59 23.18 17.46
N ASP A 308 -7.09 22.13 16.81
CA ASP A 308 -6.18 21.17 17.45
C ASP A 308 -4.87 21.82 17.93
N VAL A 309 -4.26 22.68 17.09
CA VAL A 309 -3.03 23.41 17.44
C VAL A 309 -3.24 24.34 18.63
N ILE A 310 -4.34 25.10 18.65
CA ILE A 310 -4.67 26.01 19.76
C ILE A 310 -4.84 25.20 21.05
N ARG A 311 -5.63 24.12 21.01
CA ARG A 311 -5.82 23.22 22.16
C ARG A 311 -4.49 22.68 22.68
N ARG A 312 -3.62 22.17 21.79
CA ARG A 312 -2.30 21.63 22.16
C ARG A 312 -1.43 22.67 22.84
N ARG A 313 -1.47 23.94 22.39
CA ARG A 313 -0.73 25.04 23.02
C ARG A 313 -1.26 25.37 24.41
N GLU A 314 -2.58 25.40 24.57
CA GLU A 314 -3.20 25.61 25.89
C GLU A 314 -2.81 24.50 26.86
N ASP A 315 -2.85 23.24 26.43
CA ASP A 315 -2.46 22.10 27.26
C ASP A 315 -0.97 22.12 27.59
N HIS A 316 -0.11 22.48 26.63
CA HIS A 316 1.33 22.66 26.87
C HIS A 316 1.60 23.78 27.87
N GLN A 317 0.91 24.91 27.76
CA GLN A 317 1.04 26.02 28.72
C GLN A 317 0.58 25.59 30.11
N ARG A 318 -0.56 24.91 30.23
CA ARG A 318 -1.02 24.36 31.53
C ARG A 318 0.00 23.42 32.15
N MET A 319 0.69 22.60 31.35
CA MET A 319 1.75 21.74 31.86
C MET A 319 2.94 22.54 32.39
N LEU A 320 3.32 23.64 31.73
CA LEU A 320 4.39 24.53 32.20
C LEU A 320 3.99 25.25 33.49
N ASP A 321 2.73 25.68 33.61
CA ASP A 321 2.22 26.37 34.79
C ASP A 321 2.14 25.44 36.04
N LEU A 322 2.08 24.12 35.84
CA LEU A 322 2.09 23.11 36.90
C LEU A 322 3.49 22.77 37.41
N ILE A 323 4.55 23.20 36.72
CA ILE A 323 5.92 23.06 37.20
C ILE A 323 6.13 24.16 38.24
N PRO A 324 6.31 23.83 39.54
CA PRO A 324 6.59 24.84 40.54
C PRO A 324 7.85 25.59 40.11
N GLN A 325 7.75 26.91 39.97
CA GLN A 325 8.94 27.75 39.91
C GLN A 325 9.57 27.74 41.31
N GLU A 326 10.23 26.65 41.68
CA GLU A 326 11.07 26.63 42.87
C GLU A 326 12.17 27.67 42.64
N LEU A 327 12.09 28.79 43.36
CA LEU A 327 13.21 29.71 43.49
C LEU A 327 14.40 28.87 43.95
N ASP A 328 15.56 29.12 43.35
CA ASP A 328 16.75 28.41 43.77
C ASP A 328 17.01 28.68 45.28
N PRO A 329 17.56 27.72 46.02
CA PRO A 329 17.71 27.85 47.47
C PRO A 329 18.52 29.08 47.93
N VAL A 330 19.37 29.64 47.07
CA VAL A 330 20.15 30.85 47.38
C VAL A 330 19.25 32.08 47.30
N THR A 331 18.43 32.19 46.25
CA THR A 331 17.46 33.29 46.11
C THR A 331 16.43 33.27 47.23
N GLU A 332 15.88 32.09 47.56
CA GLU A 332 14.95 31.90 48.67
C GLU A 332 15.54 32.38 50.01
N SER A 333 16.75 31.94 50.32
CA SER A 333 17.46 32.31 51.55
C SER A 333 17.76 33.81 51.63
N ARG A 334 18.17 34.44 50.52
CA ARG A 334 18.46 35.88 50.50
C ARG A 334 17.21 36.73 50.63
N LEU A 335 16.11 36.35 49.99
CA LEU A 335 14.82 37.01 50.14
C LEU A 335 14.33 36.95 51.59
N GLN A 336 14.47 35.78 52.22
CA GLN A 336 14.09 35.58 53.62
C GLN A 336 14.94 36.42 54.58
N GLN A 337 16.27 36.42 54.41
CA GLN A 337 17.19 37.24 55.21
C GLN A 337 16.94 38.74 55.05
N TRP A 338 16.70 39.20 53.83
CA TRP A 338 16.38 40.60 53.55
C TRP A 338 15.08 41.02 54.23
N SER A 339 14.01 40.22 54.06
CA SER A 339 12.72 40.46 54.72
C SER A 339 12.90 40.54 56.24
N ASP A 340 13.55 39.54 56.84
CA ASP A 340 13.74 39.48 58.30
C ASP A 340 14.56 40.65 58.85
N LYS A 341 15.50 41.19 58.06
CA LYS A 341 16.27 42.39 58.43
C LYS A 341 15.41 43.66 58.37
N VAL A 342 14.62 43.81 57.31
CA VAL A 342 13.87 45.05 57.04
C VAL A 342 12.70 45.22 58.00
N ILE A 343 11.98 44.15 58.34
CA ILE A 343 10.81 44.22 59.25
C ILE A 343 11.18 44.55 60.70
N GLN A 344 12.45 44.50 61.08
CA GLN A 344 12.89 44.75 62.46
C GLN A 344 12.79 46.22 62.88
N SER A 345 12.70 47.17 61.95
CA SER A 345 12.57 48.57 62.31
C SER A 345 11.76 49.36 61.31
N ARG A 346 10.98 50.30 61.84
CA ARG A 346 10.24 51.28 61.05
C ARG A 346 11.14 52.07 60.10
N THR A 347 12.34 52.46 60.56
CA THR A 347 13.32 53.19 59.72
C THR A 347 13.73 52.38 58.50
N ALA A 348 13.96 51.07 58.67
CA ALA A 348 14.29 50.19 57.55
C ALA A 348 13.10 50.00 56.60
N LEU A 349 11.88 49.89 57.12
CA LEU A 349 10.66 49.83 56.29
C LEU A 349 10.46 51.11 55.46
N LEU A 350 10.80 52.28 56.00
CA LEU A 350 10.76 53.55 55.27
C LEU A 350 11.80 53.65 54.14
N ASP A 351 12.86 52.85 54.19
CA ASP A 351 13.88 52.77 53.15
C ASP A 351 13.50 51.83 51.99
N VAL A 352 12.44 51.02 52.13
CA VAL A 352 11.96 50.09 51.09
C VAL A 352 11.27 50.85 49.96
N GLU A 353 11.76 50.71 48.73
CA GLU A 353 11.15 51.37 47.57
C GLU A 353 9.99 50.55 47.02
N LEU A 354 8.87 51.24 46.79
CA LEU A 354 7.69 50.64 46.16
C LEU A 354 7.76 50.80 44.64
N GLY A 355 7.21 49.83 43.93
CA GLY A 355 7.17 49.80 42.46
C GLY A 355 6.09 50.69 41.86
N SER A 356 5.85 50.50 40.56
CA SER A 356 4.72 51.09 39.84
C SER A 356 3.65 50.02 39.64
N GLY A 357 2.50 50.17 40.30
CA GLY A 357 1.42 49.18 40.23
C GLY A 357 0.13 49.69 40.84
N LYS A 358 -0.98 49.04 40.46
CA LYS A 358 -2.31 49.33 41.01
C LYS A 358 -2.38 49.02 42.51
N ASP A 359 -1.67 47.98 42.94
CA ASP A 359 -1.54 47.59 44.35
C ASP A 359 -0.11 47.85 44.84
N PRO A 360 0.09 48.22 46.13
CA PRO A 360 1.41 48.44 46.70
C PRO A 360 2.28 47.18 46.60
N ASN A 361 3.39 47.29 45.89
CA ASN A 361 4.37 46.23 45.72
C ASN A 361 5.79 46.78 45.88
N ILE A 362 6.73 45.90 46.23
CA ILE A 362 8.14 46.28 46.33
C ILE A 362 8.72 46.39 44.93
N SER A 363 9.52 47.44 44.69
CA SER A 363 10.22 47.62 43.42
C SER A 363 11.22 46.48 43.20
N THR A 364 11.08 45.75 42.09
CA THR A 364 11.95 44.62 41.76
C THR A 364 13.38 45.05 41.46
N SER A 365 13.59 46.27 40.94
CA SER A 365 14.93 46.82 40.72
C SER A 365 15.63 47.13 42.04
N TYR A 366 14.92 47.74 42.99
CA TYR A 366 15.41 47.98 44.34
C TYR A 366 15.74 46.67 45.05
N LEU A 367 14.81 45.71 45.02
CA LEU A 367 14.98 44.43 45.68
C LEU A 367 16.18 43.66 45.11
N SER A 368 16.33 43.65 43.78
CA SER A 368 17.46 43.01 43.10
C SER A 368 18.81 43.58 43.55
N GLU A 369 18.88 44.90 43.74
CA GLU A 369 20.06 45.57 44.28
C GLU A 369 20.33 45.18 45.74
N GLN A 370 19.28 45.10 46.58
CA GLN A 370 19.42 44.78 47.99
C GLN A 370 19.89 43.34 48.24
N ILE A 371 19.43 42.38 47.44
CA ILE A 371 19.79 40.95 47.61
C ILE A 371 20.92 40.50 46.68
N GLY A 372 21.36 41.35 45.74
CA GLY A 372 22.42 41.05 44.79
C GLY A 372 22.08 39.91 43.83
N ILE A 373 20.80 39.77 43.45
CA ILE A 373 20.27 38.77 42.50
C ILE A 373 19.27 39.49 41.60
N GLN A 374 19.39 39.28 40.29
CA GLN A 374 18.43 39.83 39.33
C GLN A 374 17.11 39.06 39.42
N LEU A 375 16.03 39.74 39.79
CA LEU A 375 14.69 39.17 39.90
C LEU A 375 13.81 39.54 38.71
N ASP A 376 12.89 38.65 38.37
CA ASP A 376 11.86 38.91 37.38
C ASP A 376 10.82 39.92 37.90
N THR A 377 10.27 40.71 36.97
CA THR A 377 9.20 41.66 37.27
C THR A 377 7.94 40.93 37.70
N GLY A 378 7.35 41.32 38.83
CA GLY A 378 6.09 40.72 39.31
C GLY A 378 6.26 39.47 40.16
N LEU A 379 7.45 39.22 40.73
CA LEU A 379 7.67 38.15 41.70
C LEU A 379 6.71 38.26 42.89
N GLU A 380 5.84 37.25 43.05
CA GLU A 380 5.01 37.07 44.23
C GLU A 380 5.71 36.11 45.20
N HIS A 381 5.99 36.57 46.42
CA HIS A 381 6.69 35.75 47.40
C HIS A 381 6.25 36.07 48.84
N PRO A 382 6.09 35.07 49.74
CA PRO A 382 5.66 35.29 51.13
C PRO A 382 6.54 36.28 51.89
N ALA A 383 7.86 36.30 51.66
CA ALA A 383 8.77 37.25 52.29
C ALA A 383 8.49 38.71 51.87
N LEU A 384 8.08 38.93 50.62
CA LEU A 384 7.71 40.27 50.12
C LEU A 384 6.37 40.71 50.71
N GLN A 385 5.41 39.81 50.78
CA GLN A 385 4.11 40.07 51.40
C GLN A 385 4.27 40.45 52.88
N ARG A 386 5.14 39.74 53.63
CA ARG A 386 5.44 40.05 55.02
C ARG A 386 5.96 41.48 55.22
N VAL A 387 6.79 41.98 54.31
CA VAL A 387 7.30 43.36 54.36
C VAL A 387 6.18 44.35 54.08
N ILE A 388 5.34 44.10 53.07
CA ILE A 388 4.17 44.95 52.78
C ILE A 388 3.21 44.99 53.98
N ASP A 389 2.92 43.85 54.61
CA ASP A 389 2.06 43.77 55.80
C ASP A 389 2.65 44.56 56.97
N ALA A 390 3.97 44.48 57.18
CA ALA A 390 4.66 45.29 58.19
C ALA A 390 4.57 46.80 57.88
N MET A 391 4.72 47.20 56.61
CA MET A 391 4.54 48.59 56.18
C MET A 391 3.09 49.08 56.39
N VAL A 392 2.10 48.20 56.24
CA VAL A 392 0.69 48.51 56.53
C VAL A 392 0.45 48.68 58.03
N LEU A 393 0.97 47.78 58.86
CA LEU A 393 0.88 47.88 60.33
C LEU A 393 1.49 49.19 60.86
N GLU A 394 2.64 49.57 60.28
CA GLU A 394 3.33 50.83 60.56
C GLU A 394 2.67 52.05 59.89
N LYS A 395 1.54 51.90 59.18
CA LYS A 395 0.83 52.99 58.48
C LYS A 395 1.70 53.75 57.47
N ILE A 396 2.74 53.09 56.96
CA ILE A 396 3.59 53.56 55.87
C ILE A 396 2.86 53.37 54.54
N VAL A 397 2.29 52.18 54.34
CA VAL A 397 1.37 51.85 53.23
C VAL A 397 -0.07 51.94 53.75
N VAL A 398 -0.98 52.42 52.91
CA VAL A 398 -2.41 52.54 53.23
C VAL A 398 -3.21 51.67 52.29
N GLN A 399 -4.01 50.75 52.84
CA GLN A 399 -4.86 49.87 52.04
C GLN A 399 -5.86 50.69 51.20
N GLY A 400 -6.05 50.28 49.94
CA GLY A 400 -6.94 50.95 48.98
C GLY A 400 -6.28 52.06 48.15
N TYR A 401 -5.00 52.36 48.38
CA TYR A 401 -4.22 53.30 47.56
C TYR A 401 -3.17 52.57 46.73
N GLY A 402 -2.85 53.14 45.56
CA GLY A 402 -1.87 52.57 44.64
C GLY A 402 -0.43 52.67 45.14
N SER A 403 0.46 51.94 44.45
CA SER A 403 1.89 51.87 44.80
C SER A 403 2.56 53.25 44.73
N THR A 404 2.16 54.08 43.75
CA THR A 404 2.69 55.45 43.58
C THR A 404 2.32 56.37 44.75
N GLU A 405 1.05 56.40 45.15
CA GLU A 405 0.60 57.23 46.27
C GLU A 405 1.23 56.78 47.60
N CYS A 406 1.32 55.47 47.81
CA CYS A 406 1.99 54.92 48.99
C CYS A 406 3.49 55.23 48.99
N ASN A 407 4.15 55.24 47.82
CA ASN A 407 5.57 55.59 47.73
C ASN A 407 5.81 57.08 48.06
N LEU A 408 4.96 57.99 47.58
CA LEU A 408 5.02 59.40 47.94
C LEU A 408 4.84 59.62 49.43
N ARG A 409 3.86 58.92 50.04
CA ARG A 409 3.65 58.94 51.49
C ARG A 409 4.86 58.44 52.26
N ARG A 410 5.43 57.30 51.86
CA ARG A 410 6.66 56.75 52.46
C ARG A 410 7.81 57.75 52.39
N ILE A 411 8.04 58.39 51.24
CA ILE A 411 9.10 59.40 51.07
C ILE A 411 8.88 60.57 52.04
N ALA A 412 7.65 61.07 52.16
CA ALA A 412 7.31 62.16 53.09
C ALA A 412 7.53 61.75 54.56
N LEU A 413 7.12 60.54 54.95
CA LEU A 413 7.34 60.00 56.31
C LEU A 413 8.83 59.83 56.60
N ARG A 414 9.60 59.27 55.66
CA ARG A 414 11.06 59.10 55.76
C ARG A 414 11.77 60.43 55.95
N TRP A 415 11.36 61.44 55.20
CA TRP A 415 11.90 62.79 55.33
C TRP A 415 11.59 63.38 56.70
N PHE A 416 10.31 63.36 57.12
CA PHE A 416 9.88 63.91 58.41
C PHE A 416 10.55 63.22 59.60
N GLU A 417 10.69 61.89 59.57
CA GLU A 417 11.29 61.14 60.69
C GLU A 417 12.79 61.38 60.84
N ARG A 418 13.48 61.80 59.77
CA ARG A 418 14.91 62.16 59.78
C ARG A 418 15.19 63.60 60.20
N MET A 419 14.17 64.43 60.32
CA MET A 419 14.31 65.81 60.80
C MET A 419 14.59 65.85 62.30
N ASP A 420 15.40 66.80 62.72
CA ASP A 420 15.60 67.08 64.14
C ASP A 420 14.38 67.78 64.75
N ASP A 421 14.30 67.80 66.08
CA ASP A 421 13.13 68.35 66.79
C ASP A 421 12.98 69.87 66.56
N SER A 422 14.06 70.58 66.24
CA SER A 422 14.04 72.01 65.95
C SER A 422 13.48 72.31 64.55
N GLU A 423 13.75 71.44 63.59
CA GLU A 423 13.20 71.47 62.24
C GLU A 423 11.71 71.13 62.24
N LYS A 424 11.31 70.09 62.99
CA LYS A 424 9.90 69.70 63.17
C LYS A 424 9.09 70.82 63.80
N ALA A 425 9.63 71.49 64.81
CA ALA A 425 8.95 72.61 65.48
C ALA A 425 8.68 73.80 64.54
N ARG A 426 9.53 74.02 63.51
CA ARG A 426 9.35 75.10 62.52
C ARG A 426 8.28 74.82 61.48
N LEU A 427 7.85 73.57 61.33
CA LEU A 427 6.80 73.15 60.38
C LEU A 427 5.38 73.19 60.97
N CYS A 428 5.26 73.41 62.29
CA CYS A 428 3.98 73.47 63.02
C CYS A 428 3.42 74.91 63.17
N LEU A 429 3.94 75.88 62.42
CA LEU A 429 3.41 77.23 62.23
C LEU A 429 2.79 77.34 60.83
#